data_AF-P56855-F1
#
_entry.id   AF-P56855-F1
#
_cell.length_a   1.000
_cell.length_b   1.000
_cell.length_c   1.000
_cell.angle_alpha   90.00
_cell.angle_beta   90.00
_cell.angle_gamma   90.00
#
_symmetry.space_group_name_H-M   'P 1'
#
loop_
_entity.id
_entity.type
_entity.pdbx_description
1 polymer ?
#
loop_
_entity_poly.entity_id
_entity_poly.type
_entity_poly.pdbx_seq_one_letter_code
_entity_poly.pdbx_strand_id
1 'polypeptide(L)' 'TCRYLFGGCKTTADCCKHLACRSDGKYCAWDGTF' A
#
# COMPACT_ATOMS: atom_id res chain seq x y z
N THR A 1 11.93 -5.14 1.90
CA THR A 1 11.59 -3.72 1.74
C THR A 1 10.12 -3.60 1.42
N CYS A 2 9.42 -2.69 2.08
CA CYS A 2 8.03 -2.35 1.80
C CYS A 2 7.93 -0.88 1.34
N ARG A 3 6.80 -0.52 0.75
CA ARG A 3 6.48 0.82 0.23
C ARG A 3 5.63 1.57 1.25
N TYR A 4 6.00 2.82 1.50
CA TYR A 4 5.29 3.71 2.42
C TYR A 4 4.00 4.29 1.80
N LEU A 5 3.24 5.03 2.61
CA LEU A 5 2.00 5.68 2.20
C LEU A 5 2.22 6.55 0.94
N PHE A 6 1.31 6.45 -0.03
CA PHE A 6 1.39 7.03 -1.38
C PHE A 6 2.53 6.51 -2.27
N GLY A 7 3.30 5.52 -1.82
CA GLY A 7 4.28 4.83 -2.65
C GLY A 7 3.61 3.93 -3.70
N GLY A 8 4.19 3.86 -4.90
CA GLY A 8 3.70 2.97 -5.95
C GLY A 8 3.80 1.48 -5.57
N CYS A 9 2.82 0.68 -6.00
CA CYS A 9 2.71 -0.74 -5.68
C CYS A 9 2.11 -1.55 -6.85
N LYS A 10 2.40 -2.84 -6.90
CA LYS A 10 1.73 -3.78 -7.81
C LYS A 10 0.68 -4.61 -7.07
N THR A 11 1.00 -4.97 -5.82
CA THR A 11 0.19 -5.79 -4.93
C THR A 11 0.25 -5.23 -3.51
N THR A 12 -0.68 -5.64 -2.65
CA THR A 12 -0.68 -5.24 -1.22
C THR A 12 0.59 -5.68 -0.49
N ALA A 13 1.21 -6.79 -0.90
CA ALA A 13 2.46 -7.26 -0.32
C ALA A 13 3.65 -6.30 -0.55
N ASP A 14 3.56 -5.39 -1.52
CA ASP A 14 4.57 -4.34 -1.70
C ASP A 14 4.49 -3.28 -0.60
N CYS A 15 3.34 -3.09 0.05
CA CYS A 15 3.08 -2.00 0.98
C CYS A 15 3.51 -2.37 2.42
N CYS A 16 3.85 -1.35 3.22
CA CYS A 16 4.19 -1.57 4.63
C CYS A 16 2.96 -1.98 5.45
N LYS A 17 3.19 -2.45 6.68
CA LYS A 17 2.12 -2.80 7.61
C LYS A 17 1.12 -1.64 7.72
N HIS A 18 -0.17 -1.98 7.82
CA HIS A 18 -1.30 -1.03 7.84
C HIS A 18 -1.54 -0.31 6.51
N LEU A 19 -0.94 -0.78 5.42
CA LEU A 19 -1.15 -0.25 4.07
C LEU A 19 -1.54 -1.37 3.10
N ALA A 20 -2.42 -1.03 2.16
CA ALA A 20 -2.85 -1.88 1.07
C ALA A 20 -2.70 -1.18 -0.27
N CYS A 21 -2.45 -1.95 -1.33
CA CYS A 21 -2.29 -1.41 -2.67
C CYS A 21 -3.66 -1.10 -3.28
N ARG A 22 -3.89 0.16 -3.62
CA ARG A 22 -5.11 0.62 -4.27
C ARG A 22 -5.10 0.27 -5.75
N SER A 23 -6.14 -0.42 -6.23
CA SER A 23 -6.19 -0.93 -7.61
C SER A 23 -6.41 0.17 -8.65
N ASP A 24 -7.11 1.23 -8.26
CA ASP A 24 -7.48 2.40 -9.06
C ASP A 24 -6.27 3.29 -9.39
N GLY A 25 -5.37 3.51 -8.43
CA GLY A 25 -4.18 4.37 -8.62
C GLY A 25 -2.82 3.67 -8.49
N LYS A 26 -2.79 2.37 -8.15
CA LYS A 26 -1.55 1.59 -7.92
C LYS A 26 -0.61 2.24 -6.90
N TYR A 27 -1.17 2.74 -5.80
CA TYR A 27 -0.43 3.31 -4.67
C TYR A 27 -0.83 2.67 -3.34
N CYS A 28 0.08 2.66 -2.37
CA CYS A 28 -0.16 2.19 -1.02
C CYS A 28 -0.99 3.22 -0.24
N ALA A 29 -2.15 2.80 0.25
CA ALA A 29 -3.01 3.60 1.11
C ALA A 29 -3.29 2.85 2.40
N TRP A 30 -3.72 3.57 3.44
CA TRP A 30 -4.14 2.96 4.69
C TRP A 30 -5.17 1.85 4.46
N ASP A 31 -4.94 0.70 5.08
CA ASP A 31 -5.79 -0.50 4.96
C ASP A 31 -6.93 -0.53 5.97
N GLY A 32 -6.99 0.44 6.89
CA GLY A 32 -8.01 0.52 7.95
C GLY A 32 -7.58 -0.09 9.28
N THR A 33 -6.33 -0.56 9.42
CA THR A 33 -5.81 -1.19 10.64
C THR A 33 -4.81 -0.29 11.39
N PHE A 34 -4.57 -0.56 12.67
CA PHE A 34 -3.66 0.18 13.56
C PHE A 34 -2.48 -0.67 14.04
#